data_AF-A0A7C2I6X6-F1
#
_entry.id   AF-A0A7C2I6X6-F1
#
_cell.length_a   1.000
_cell.length_b   1.000
_cell.length_c   1.000
_cell.angle_alpha   90.00
_cell.angle_beta   90.00
_cell.angle_gamma   90.00
#
_symmetry.space_group_name_H-M   'P 1'
#
loop_
_entity.id
_entity.type
_entity.pdbx_description
1 polymer ?
#
loop_
_entity_poly.entity_id
_entity_poly.type
_entity_poly.pdbx_seq_one_letter_code
_entity_poly.pdbx_strand_id
1 'polypeptide(L)'
;VKVEPHVADLTADNIGELLEDVRVVLDGTDNFETRFLINDYCVERAIPWVYGGAVGSYGISMPVLPARSACFQCVFPEPPSGPQPTCETAGVLNTITSLVASWQVSLALQILCGREPEPMITTFDAWSGDVRQVRMPPRDPQCPACGLRSCRYLHGEHRVPVSLCGRNAVQIHDRRRPLDLDELARRLSPLGEVRSNGFALRFTIPPHEMMIFPDGRAINVAEGIVRARYRESLSAPKPLEPGRVYAFTIDLVGTSNVFRRGHRIRLDLTSSHFPQFDRNPNTGEPFGTSAKVRPANQTVYHSRQYPSHIELPVVEAAP
;
A
#
# COMPACT_ATOMS: atom_id res chain seq x y z
N VAL A 1 -19.31 -2.66 22.58
CA VAL A 1 -18.26 -3.15 21.66
C VAL A 1 -16.93 -2.71 22.22
N LYS A 2 -15.96 -3.62 22.38
CA LYS A 2 -14.57 -3.31 22.74
C LYS A 2 -13.77 -3.34 21.43
N VAL A 3 -12.95 -2.32 21.19
CA VAL A 3 -12.09 -2.24 20.01
C VAL A 3 -10.64 -2.21 20.49
N GLU A 4 -9.81 -3.10 19.96
CA GLU A 4 -8.39 -3.20 20.27
C GLU A 4 -7.59 -2.89 19.01
N PRO A 5 -7.05 -1.67 18.87
CA PRO A 5 -6.29 -1.29 17.69
C PRO A 5 -4.84 -1.80 17.79
N HIS A 6 -4.36 -2.44 16.73
CA HIS A 6 -2.97 -2.85 16.59
C HIS A 6 -2.30 -2.01 15.51
N VAL A 7 -1.31 -1.19 15.90
CA VAL A 7 -0.51 -0.40 14.95
C VAL A 7 0.72 -1.23 14.57
N ALA A 8 0.50 -2.24 13.72
CA ALA A 8 1.54 -3.15 13.24
C ALA A 8 1.15 -3.70 11.86
N ASP A 9 2.16 -3.99 11.03
CA ASP A 9 1.96 -4.81 9.84
C ASP A 9 1.81 -6.28 10.25
N LEU A 10 0.91 -7.01 9.61
CA LEU A 10 0.74 -8.44 9.86
C LEU A 10 1.87 -9.22 9.19
N THR A 11 2.61 -9.99 9.98
CA THR A 11 3.78 -10.78 9.56
C THR A 11 3.74 -12.17 10.16
N ALA A 12 4.51 -13.11 9.60
CA ALA A 12 4.67 -14.45 10.17
C ALA A 12 5.13 -14.44 11.64
N ASP A 13 5.93 -13.43 12.03
CA ASP A 13 6.52 -13.35 13.36
C ASP A 13 5.50 -12.84 14.42
N ASN A 14 4.46 -12.10 14.03
CA ASN A 14 3.48 -11.50 14.96
C ASN A 14 2.03 -11.98 14.79
N ILE A 15 1.69 -12.70 13.70
CA ILE A 15 0.32 -13.15 13.42
C ILE A 15 -0.27 -14.02 14.55
N GLY A 16 0.57 -14.83 15.21
CA GLY A 16 0.14 -15.68 16.32
C GLY A 16 -0.32 -14.91 17.56
N GLU A 17 0.34 -13.78 17.83
CA GLU A 17 -0.02 -12.87 18.94
C GLU A 17 -1.22 -12.01 18.55
N LEU A 18 -1.21 -11.43 17.35
CA LEU A 18 -2.25 -10.51 16.91
C LEU A 18 -3.62 -11.19 16.66
N LEU A 19 -3.61 -12.48 16.33
CA LEU A 19 -4.83 -13.27 16.11
C LEU A 19 -5.07 -14.28 17.23
N GLU A 20 -4.53 -14.05 18.43
CA GLU A 20 -4.84 -14.84 19.61
C GLU A 20 -6.34 -14.74 19.94
N ASP A 21 -6.97 -15.87 20.28
CA ASP A 21 -8.40 -15.99 20.61
C ASP A 21 -9.42 -15.51 19.56
N VAL A 22 -8.97 -15.18 18.34
CA VAL A 22 -9.86 -14.77 17.25
C VAL A 22 -10.67 -15.96 16.73
N ARG A 23 -12.00 -15.77 16.65
CA ARG A 23 -12.96 -16.79 16.16
C ARG A 23 -13.23 -16.72 14.66
N VAL A 24 -13.08 -15.54 14.06
CA VAL A 24 -13.25 -15.30 12.62
C VAL A 24 -12.35 -14.15 12.20
N VAL A 25 -11.68 -14.29 11.06
CA VAL A 25 -10.85 -13.23 10.47
C VAL A 25 -11.54 -12.62 9.26
N LEU A 26 -11.50 -11.30 9.12
CA LEU A 26 -12.00 -10.56 7.96
C LEU A 26 -10.80 -9.90 7.27
N ASP A 27 -10.55 -10.25 6.02
CA ASP A 27 -9.44 -9.68 5.27
C ASP A 27 -9.82 -8.36 4.60
N GLY A 28 -9.15 -7.28 4.99
CA GLY A 28 -9.24 -5.97 4.34
C GLY A 28 -7.93 -5.55 3.68
N THR A 29 -7.02 -6.50 3.42
CA THR A 29 -5.68 -6.22 2.89
C THR A 29 -5.69 -6.17 1.36
N ASP A 30 -4.75 -5.42 0.80
CA ASP A 30 -4.53 -5.28 -0.65
C ASP A 30 -3.32 -6.08 -1.14
N ASN A 31 -2.66 -6.82 -0.26
CA ASN A 31 -1.44 -7.56 -0.54
C ASN A 31 -1.67 -9.08 -0.58
N PHE A 32 -1.32 -9.71 -1.71
CA PHE A 32 -1.40 -11.16 -1.87
C PHE A 32 -0.57 -11.94 -0.83
N GLU A 33 0.64 -11.49 -0.49
CA GLU A 33 1.48 -12.16 0.51
C GLU A 33 0.79 -12.21 1.87
N THR A 34 0.18 -11.09 2.31
CA THR A 34 -0.59 -11.05 3.55
C THR A 34 -1.81 -11.98 3.49
N ARG A 35 -2.49 -12.07 2.34
CA ARG A 35 -3.61 -13.01 2.14
C ARG A 35 -3.18 -14.47 2.25
N PHE A 36 -2.02 -14.82 1.67
CA PHE A 36 -1.46 -16.15 1.80
C PHE A 36 -0.99 -16.44 3.24
N LEU A 37 -0.42 -15.46 3.94
CA LEU A 37 -0.06 -15.59 5.35
C LEU A 37 -1.30 -15.81 6.24
N ILE A 38 -2.36 -15.01 6.06
CA ILE A 38 -3.65 -15.18 6.76
C ILE A 38 -4.20 -16.58 6.47
N ASN A 39 -4.17 -17.01 5.21
CA ASN A 39 -4.63 -18.33 4.80
C ASN A 39 -3.88 -19.45 5.55
N ASP A 40 -2.55 -19.41 5.54
CA ASP A 40 -1.71 -20.43 6.16
C ASP A 40 -1.98 -20.53 7.67
N TYR A 41 -2.03 -19.38 8.36
CA TYR A 41 -2.35 -19.32 9.78
C TYR A 41 -3.76 -19.84 10.10
N CYS A 42 -4.77 -19.38 9.35
CA CYS A 42 -6.16 -19.78 9.57
C CYS A 42 -6.39 -21.26 9.29
N VAL A 43 -5.74 -21.81 8.25
CA VAL A 43 -5.76 -23.24 7.94
C VAL A 43 -5.15 -24.04 9.09
N GLU A 44 -3.97 -23.66 9.58
CA GLU A 44 -3.26 -24.35 10.66
C GLU A 44 -4.05 -24.33 11.98
N ARG A 45 -4.58 -23.16 12.36
CA ARG A 45 -5.34 -22.97 13.60
C ARG A 45 -6.82 -23.36 13.51
N ALA A 46 -7.27 -23.80 12.33
CA ALA A 46 -8.67 -24.09 12.04
C ALA A 46 -9.62 -22.91 12.32
N ILE A 47 -9.15 -21.69 12.04
CA ILE A 47 -9.94 -20.45 12.19
C ILE A 47 -10.60 -20.12 10.84
N PRO A 48 -11.93 -19.96 10.78
CA PRO A 48 -12.59 -19.51 9.55
C PRO A 48 -12.24 -18.05 9.25
N TRP A 49 -12.13 -17.71 7.97
CA TRP A 49 -11.90 -16.32 7.56
C TRP A 49 -12.63 -15.97 6.27
N VAL A 50 -12.80 -14.68 6.01
CA VAL A 50 -13.50 -14.19 4.84
C VAL A 50 -12.59 -13.28 4.04
N TYR A 51 -12.25 -13.73 2.83
CA TYR A 51 -11.50 -12.94 1.86
C TYR A 51 -12.37 -11.80 1.31
N GLY A 52 -11.77 -10.63 1.14
CA GLY A 52 -12.35 -9.47 0.49
C GLY A 52 -11.33 -8.81 -0.43
N GLY A 53 -11.74 -8.42 -1.63
CA GLY A 53 -10.91 -7.66 -2.55
C GLY A 53 -11.75 -6.71 -3.39
N ALA A 54 -11.17 -5.56 -3.75
CA ALA A 54 -11.82 -4.59 -4.62
C ALA A 54 -10.79 -3.87 -5.51
N VAL A 55 -11.17 -3.63 -6.76
CA VAL A 55 -10.40 -2.84 -7.73
C VAL A 55 -11.37 -2.20 -8.74
N GLY A 56 -11.22 -0.90 -9.01
CA GLY A 56 -12.15 -0.14 -9.84
C GLY A 56 -13.59 -0.24 -9.32
N SER A 57 -14.50 -0.74 -10.16
CA SER A 57 -15.90 -1.04 -9.83
C SER A 57 -16.12 -2.45 -9.26
N TYR A 58 -15.10 -3.30 -9.35
CA TYR A 58 -15.22 -4.73 -9.15
C TYR A 58 -14.85 -5.13 -7.74
N GLY A 59 -15.66 -6.01 -7.15
CA GLY A 59 -15.46 -6.56 -5.82
C GLY A 59 -15.52 -8.07 -5.83
N ILE A 60 -14.83 -8.70 -4.89
CA ILE A 60 -14.85 -10.15 -4.68
C ILE A 60 -14.87 -10.46 -3.18
N SER A 61 -15.63 -11.48 -2.79
CA SER A 61 -15.58 -12.04 -1.45
C SER A 61 -15.84 -13.55 -1.46
N MET A 62 -15.15 -14.29 -0.60
CA MET A 62 -15.41 -15.71 -0.39
C MET A 62 -15.09 -16.13 1.05
N PRO A 63 -15.89 -17.00 1.68
CA PRO A 63 -15.56 -17.58 2.96
C PRO A 63 -14.56 -18.73 2.77
N VAL A 64 -13.55 -18.80 3.64
CA VAL A 64 -12.65 -19.95 3.78
C VAL A 64 -12.94 -20.61 5.11
N LEU A 65 -13.49 -21.82 5.04
CA LEU A 65 -13.80 -22.69 6.16
C LEU A 65 -12.78 -23.84 6.20
N PRO A 66 -11.76 -23.79 7.09
CA PRO A 66 -10.74 -24.82 7.19
C PRO A 66 -11.34 -26.23 7.32
N ALA A 67 -10.70 -27.19 6.67
CA ALA A 67 -11.12 -28.59 6.53
C ALA A 67 -12.45 -28.84 5.79
N ARG A 68 -13.28 -27.82 5.54
CA ARG A 68 -14.62 -27.98 4.92
C ARG A 68 -14.72 -27.41 3.51
N SER A 69 -13.91 -26.43 3.17
CA SER A 69 -13.90 -25.77 1.86
C SER A 69 -12.49 -25.72 1.26
N ALA A 70 -12.39 -25.36 -0.01
CA ALA A 70 -11.13 -24.94 -0.61
C ALA A 70 -10.54 -23.76 0.18
N CYS A 71 -9.23 -23.80 0.45
CA CYS A 71 -8.53 -22.65 1.04
C CYS A 71 -8.25 -21.58 -0.03
N PHE A 72 -7.74 -20.41 0.37
CA PHE A 72 -7.41 -19.36 -0.59
C PHE A 72 -6.41 -19.82 -1.64
N GLN A 73 -5.40 -20.61 -1.26
CA GLN A 73 -4.43 -21.17 -2.21
C GLN A 73 -5.04 -22.25 -3.13
N CYS A 74 -6.14 -22.90 -2.77
CA CYS A 74 -6.84 -23.78 -3.73
C CYS A 74 -7.52 -22.97 -4.84
N VAL A 75 -8.02 -21.77 -4.52
CA VAL A 75 -8.66 -20.87 -5.49
C VAL A 75 -7.64 -20.07 -6.29
N PHE A 76 -6.54 -19.68 -5.64
CA PHE A 76 -5.43 -18.92 -6.21
C PHE A 76 -4.11 -19.66 -5.95
N PRO A 77 -3.74 -20.66 -6.78
CA PRO A 77 -2.59 -21.55 -6.55
C PRO A 77 -1.25 -20.83 -6.39
N GLU A 78 -1.05 -19.79 -7.21
CA GLU A 78 0.13 -18.94 -7.19
C GLU A 78 -0.28 -17.46 -7.14
N PRO A 79 0.53 -16.60 -6.50
CA PRO A 79 0.36 -15.17 -6.64
C PRO A 79 0.38 -14.80 -8.13
N PRO A 80 -0.50 -13.91 -8.60
CA PRO A 80 -0.50 -13.52 -10.00
C PRO A 80 0.85 -12.91 -10.38
N SER A 81 1.47 -13.45 -11.43
CA SER A 81 2.70 -12.91 -12.00
C SER A 81 2.41 -11.75 -12.97
N GLY A 82 3.19 -10.68 -12.89
CA GLY A 82 3.07 -9.52 -13.79
C GLY A 82 2.22 -8.37 -13.23
N PRO A 83 2.13 -7.24 -13.94
CA PRO A 83 1.41 -6.05 -13.48
C PRO A 83 -0.09 -6.31 -13.47
N GLN A 84 -0.66 -6.49 -12.28
CA GLN A 84 -2.11 -6.54 -12.07
C GLN A 84 -2.64 -5.13 -11.85
N PRO A 85 -3.86 -4.80 -12.33
CA PRO A 85 -4.51 -3.57 -11.93
C PRO A 85 -4.70 -3.59 -10.41
N THR A 86 -4.09 -2.64 -9.72
CA THR A 86 -4.20 -2.45 -8.27
C THR A 86 -5.13 -1.30 -7.95
N CYS A 87 -5.43 -1.14 -6.65
CA CYS A 87 -5.98 0.07 -6.07
C CYS A 87 -5.38 1.35 -6.66
N GLU A 88 -4.07 1.34 -6.85
CA GLU A 88 -3.26 2.46 -7.30
C GLU A 88 -3.35 2.69 -8.81
N THR A 89 -3.27 1.64 -9.62
CA THR A 89 -3.25 1.80 -11.08
C THR A 89 -4.63 1.98 -11.71
N ALA A 90 -5.66 1.39 -11.09
CA ALA A 90 -7.03 1.40 -11.59
C ALA A 90 -7.99 2.28 -10.79
N GLY A 91 -7.58 2.73 -9.59
CA GLY A 91 -8.47 3.33 -8.60
C GLY A 91 -9.38 2.29 -7.94
N VAL A 92 -10.12 2.70 -6.91
CA VAL A 92 -11.18 1.90 -6.29
C VAL A 92 -12.39 2.79 -6.03
N LEU A 93 -13.57 2.35 -6.43
CA LEU A 93 -14.79 3.07 -6.07
C LEU A 93 -15.14 2.82 -4.60
N ASN A 94 -15.30 3.88 -3.82
CA ASN A 94 -15.59 3.75 -2.39
C ASN A 94 -16.82 2.87 -2.09
N THR A 95 -17.85 2.91 -2.93
CA THR A 95 -19.05 2.09 -2.73
C THR A 95 -18.79 0.60 -2.94
N ILE A 96 -17.86 0.19 -3.80
CA ILE A 96 -17.53 -1.24 -3.95
C ILE A 96 -16.86 -1.78 -2.69
N THR A 97 -16.01 -0.99 -2.03
CA THR A 97 -15.38 -1.40 -0.76
C THR A 97 -16.42 -1.58 0.35
N SER A 98 -17.42 -0.68 0.40
CA SER A 98 -18.53 -0.76 1.36
C SER A 98 -19.40 -2.00 1.11
N LEU A 99 -19.64 -2.33 -0.17
CA LEU A 99 -20.39 -3.51 -0.57
C LEU A 99 -19.66 -4.79 -0.17
N VAL A 100 -18.37 -4.91 -0.52
CA VAL A 100 -17.52 -6.07 -0.15
C VAL A 100 -17.45 -6.23 1.37
N ALA A 101 -17.22 -5.14 2.11
CA ALA A 101 -17.18 -5.18 3.58
C ALA A 101 -18.53 -5.63 4.17
N SER A 102 -19.66 -5.14 3.64
CA SER A 102 -20.99 -5.55 4.11
C SER A 102 -21.25 -7.03 3.85
N TRP A 103 -20.78 -7.56 2.71
CA TRP A 103 -20.87 -8.98 2.39
C TRP A 103 -20.00 -9.82 3.33
N GLN A 104 -18.76 -9.39 3.57
CA GLN A 104 -17.84 -10.02 4.50
C GLN A 104 -18.44 -10.11 5.92
N VAL A 105 -19.02 -9.00 6.41
CA VAL A 105 -19.71 -8.96 7.71
C VAL A 105 -20.87 -9.95 7.75
N SER A 106 -21.65 -10.06 6.67
CA SER A 106 -22.78 -11.01 6.59
C SER A 106 -22.31 -12.47 6.68
N LEU A 107 -21.18 -12.81 6.07
CA LEU A 107 -20.57 -14.14 6.17
C LEU A 107 -19.98 -14.39 7.57
N ALA A 108 -19.31 -13.40 8.15
CA ALA A 108 -18.78 -13.48 9.50
C ALA A 108 -19.88 -13.67 10.55
N LEU A 109 -21.00 -12.96 10.41
CA LEU A 109 -22.17 -13.12 11.29
C LEU A 109 -22.77 -14.52 11.20
N GLN A 110 -22.84 -15.11 10.00
CA GLN A 110 -23.26 -16.51 9.86
C GLN A 110 -22.35 -17.44 10.67
N ILE A 111 -21.03 -17.32 10.48
CA ILE A 111 -20.01 -18.12 11.18
C ILE A 111 -20.15 -17.96 12.70
N LEU A 112 -20.23 -16.73 13.20
CA LEU A 112 -20.34 -16.42 14.62
C LEU A 112 -21.66 -16.91 15.24
N CYS A 113 -22.73 -16.99 14.46
CA CYS A 113 -24.00 -17.57 14.87
C CYS A 113 -24.04 -19.11 14.76
N GLY A 114 -22.91 -19.76 14.46
CA GLY A 114 -22.83 -21.21 14.30
C GLY A 114 -23.42 -21.73 12.99
N ARG A 115 -23.66 -20.85 12.01
CA ARG A 115 -24.03 -21.23 10.65
C ARG A 115 -22.79 -21.30 9.78
N GLU A 116 -22.75 -22.32 8.92
CA GLU A 116 -21.70 -22.41 7.91
C GLU A 116 -22.17 -21.75 6.63
N PRO A 117 -21.53 -20.65 6.19
CA PRO A 117 -21.85 -20.07 4.90
C PRO A 117 -21.48 -21.04 3.78
N GLU A 118 -22.29 -21.06 2.73
CA GLU A 118 -21.99 -21.82 1.52
C GLU A 118 -20.64 -21.36 0.92
N PRO A 119 -19.73 -22.28 0.55
CA PRO A 119 -18.43 -21.96 -0.06
C PRO A 119 -18.58 -21.39 -1.49
N MET A 120 -18.94 -20.11 -1.57
CA MET A 120 -19.19 -19.39 -2.82
C MET A 120 -18.15 -18.29 -3.02
N ILE A 121 -17.61 -18.20 -4.23
CA ILE A 121 -16.92 -17.01 -4.71
C ILE A 121 -18.00 -16.05 -5.21
N THR A 122 -18.18 -14.94 -4.49
CA THR A 122 -19.14 -13.90 -4.85
C THR A 122 -18.40 -12.71 -5.44
N THR A 123 -18.81 -12.28 -6.62
CA THR A 123 -18.22 -11.16 -7.34
C THR A 123 -19.27 -10.11 -7.62
N PHE A 124 -18.86 -8.85 -7.57
CA PHE A 124 -19.73 -7.68 -7.69
C PHE A 124 -19.16 -6.73 -8.73
N ASP A 125 -20.03 -6.10 -9.51
CA ASP A 125 -19.68 -4.93 -10.31
C ASP A 125 -20.63 -3.78 -9.94
N ALA A 126 -20.09 -2.76 -9.27
CA ALA A 126 -20.87 -1.61 -8.81
C ALA A 126 -21.43 -0.76 -9.97
N TRP A 127 -20.88 -0.84 -11.18
CA TRP A 127 -21.37 -0.06 -12.33
C TRP A 127 -22.55 -0.73 -13.02
N SER A 128 -22.46 -2.04 -13.28
CA SER A 128 -23.56 -2.78 -13.92
C SER A 128 -24.63 -3.21 -12.92
N GLY A 129 -24.28 -3.29 -11.62
CA GLY A 129 -25.13 -3.90 -10.60
C GLY A 129 -25.07 -5.42 -10.59
N ASP A 130 -24.17 -6.04 -11.37
CA ASP A 130 -24.06 -7.49 -11.45
C ASP A 130 -23.55 -8.09 -10.14
N VAL A 131 -24.24 -9.13 -9.68
CA VAL A 131 -23.80 -10.01 -8.61
C VAL A 131 -23.75 -11.43 -9.15
N ARG A 132 -22.57 -12.04 -9.13
CA ARG A 132 -22.38 -13.42 -9.58
C ARG A 132 -21.82 -14.26 -8.44
N GLN A 133 -22.35 -15.47 -8.31
CA GLN A 133 -21.90 -16.44 -7.32
C GLN A 133 -21.54 -17.74 -8.02
N VAL A 134 -20.32 -18.20 -7.79
CA VAL A 134 -19.82 -19.47 -8.31
C VAL A 134 -19.38 -20.31 -7.13
N ARG A 135 -19.70 -21.61 -7.14
CA ARG A 135 -19.20 -22.54 -6.11
C ARG A 135 -17.69 -22.57 -6.15
N MET A 136 -17.06 -22.56 -4.99
CA MET A 136 -15.62 -22.77 -4.87
C MET A 136 -15.25 -24.15 -5.44
N PRO A 137 -14.03 -24.31 -5.99
CA PRO A 137 -13.52 -25.62 -6.38
C PRO A 137 -13.46 -26.55 -5.16
N PRO A 138 -13.40 -27.88 -5.38
CA PRO A 138 -13.13 -28.81 -4.29
C PRO A 138 -11.77 -28.52 -3.65
N ARG A 139 -11.62 -28.89 -2.37
CA ARG A 139 -10.33 -28.84 -1.69
C ARG A 139 -9.34 -29.75 -2.42
N ASP A 140 -8.18 -29.20 -2.76
CA ASP A 140 -7.10 -29.93 -3.41
C ASP A 140 -6.24 -30.67 -2.35
N PRO A 141 -6.14 -32.02 -2.40
CA PRO A 141 -5.27 -32.80 -1.51
C PRO A 141 -3.78 -32.44 -1.63
N GLN A 142 -3.35 -31.90 -2.77
CA GLN A 142 -1.97 -31.49 -3.04
C GLN A 142 -1.72 -29.99 -2.77
N CYS A 143 -2.72 -29.25 -2.31
CA CYS A 143 -2.56 -27.84 -1.97
C CYS A 143 -1.48 -27.65 -0.89
N PRO A 144 -0.45 -26.81 -1.11
CA PRO A 144 0.63 -26.61 -0.13
C PRO A 144 0.13 -26.17 1.25
N ALA A 145 -0.87 -25.30 1.31
CA ALA A 145 -1.46 -24.85 2.57
C ALA A 145 -2.37 -25.91 3.20
N CYS A 146 -3.53 -26.20 2.60
CA CYS A 146 -4.55 -27.00 3.28
C CYS A 146 -4.41 -28.51 3.07
N GLY A 147 -3.80 -28.97 1.97
CA GLY A 147 -3.62 -30.38 1.65
C GLY A 147 -2.38 -30.95 2.33
N LEU A 148 -1.21 -30.40 1.99
CA LEU A 148 0.10 -30.82 2.45
C LEU A 148 0.52 -30.21 3.80
N ARG A 149 -0.17 -29.16 4.27
CA ARG A 149 0.14 -28.48 5.54
C ARG A 149 1.58 -27.94 5.63
N SER A 150 2.13 -27.51 4.50
CA SER A 150 3.46 -26.89 4.44
C SER A 150 3.46 -25.43 4.91
N CYS A 151 2.32 -24.73 4.81
CA CYS A 151 2.11 -23.37 5.33
C CYS A 151 3.32 -22.42 5.16
N ARG A 152 3.88 -22.40 3.95
CA ARG A 152 5.17 -21.76 3.62
C ARG A 152 5.25 -20.26 3.95
N TYR A 153 4.14 -19.54 3.91
CA TYR A 153 4.11 -18.11 4.22
C TYR A 153 4.12 -17.87 5.73
N LEU A 154 3.51 -18.78 6.51
CA LEU A 154 3.56 -18.74 7.97
C LEU A 154 4.93 -19.18 8.51
N HIS A 155 5.55 -20.20 7.90
CA HIS A 155 6.84 -20.71 8.37
C HIS A 155 8.06 -19.95 7.78
N GLY A 156 7.82 -18.92 6.97
CA GLY A 156 8.83 -17.97 6.54
C GLY A 156 9.75 -18.45 5.42
N GLU A 157 9.30 -19.42 4.61
CA GLU A 157 10.02 -19.90 3.42
C GLU A 157 9.83 -18.97 2.20
N HIS A 158 8.79 -18.11 2.24
CA HIS A 158 8.62 -16.97 1.32
C HIS A 158 8.75 -15.67 2.11
N ARG A 159 9.84 -14.91 1.89
CA ARG A 159 10.01 -13.53 2.36
C ARG A 159 10.43 -12.69 1.17
N VAL A 160 9.47 -12.29 0.34
CA VAL A 160 9.76 -11.41 -0.80
C VAL A 160 9.65 -9.96 -0.31
N PRO A 161 10.47 -9.02 -0.78
CA PRO A 161 10.24 -7.61 -0.51
C PRO A 161 8.82 -7.19 -0.91
N VAL A 162 8.08 -6.60 0.04
CA VAL A 162 6.70 -6.15 -0.18
C VAL A 162 6.72 -4.78 -0.84
N SER A 163 6.09 -4.64 -2.00
CA SER A 163 5.76 -3.32 -2.54
C SER A 163 4.45 -2.85 -1.91
N LEU A 164 4.46 -1.73 -1.21
CA LEU A 164 3.24 -1.15 -0.61
C LEU A 164 2.43 -0.40 -1.68
N CYS A 165 1.14 -0.75 -1.89
CA CYS A 165 0.25 -0.07 -2.86
C CYS A 165 0.21 1.43 -2.58
N GLY A 166 0.35 2.24 -3.63
CA GLY A 166 0.12 3.68 -3.60
C GLY A 166 1.25 4.53 -2.99
N ARG A 167 2.43 3.97 -2.73
CA ARG A 167 3.51 4.71 -2.02
C ARG A 167 4.89 4.65 -2.66
N ASN A 168 5.03 3.99 -3.82
CA ASN A 168 6.32 3.75 -4.47
C ASN A 168 7.39 3.24 -3.45
N ALA A 169 6.95 2.42 -2.50
CA ALA A 169 7.70 2.03 -1.31
C ALA A 169 7.89 0.51 -1.31
N VAL A 170 9.13 0.07 -1.15
CA VAL A 170 9.49 -1.34 -0.98
C VAL A 170 9.87 -1.57 0.47
N GLN A 171 9.11 -2.41 1.16
CA GLN A 171 9.40 -2.91 2.49
C GLN A 171 10.19 -4.21 2.37
N ILE A 172 11.49 -4.13 2.68
CA ILE A 172 12.37 -5.29 2.68
C ILE A 172 12.31 -5.95 4.06
N HIS A 173 11.50 -7.00 4.21
CA HIS A 173 11.30 -7.74 5.47
C HIS A 173 12.43 -8.73 5.80
N ASP A 174 13.61 -8.61 5.20
CA ASP A 174 14.64 -9.65 5.26
C ASP A 174 15.54 -9.60 6.51
N ARG A 175 15.08 -9.05 7.65
CA ARG A 175 15.91 -9.04 8.86
C ARG A 175 15.19 -9.34 10.16
N ARG A 176 15.60 -10.44 10.80
CA ARG A 176 15.31 -10.77 12.20
C ARG A 176 15.97 -9.80 13.21
N ARG A 177 16.78 -8.85 12.75
CA ARG A 177 17.53 -7.88 13.57
C ARG A 177 17.55 -6.50 12.90
N PRO A 178 17.53 -5.41 13.68
CA PRO A 178 17.68 -4.07 13.13
C PRO A 178 18.95 -3.94 12.26
N LEU A 179 18.86 -3.19 11.16
CA LEU A 179 20.00 -2.77 10.35
C LEU A 179 20.97 -1.96 11.20
N ASP A 180 22.22 -2.42 11.25
CA ASP A 180 23.35 -1.61 11.69
C ASP A 180 23.59 -0.53 10.63
N LEU A 181 23.09 0.67 10.91
CA LEU A 181 23.18 1.80 9.98
C LEU A 181 24.62 2.29 9.81
N ASP A 182 25.50 2.09 10.79
CA ASP A 182 26.90 2.51 10.67
C ASP A 182 27.67 1.57 9.75
N GLU A 183 27.42 0.27 9.88
CA GLU A 183 27.95 -0.73 8.94
C GLU A 183 27.40 -0.53 7.53
N LEU A 184 26.09 -0.30 7.40
CA LEU A 184 25.47 -0.05 6.10
C LEU A 184 26.02 1.24 5.47
N ALA A 185 26.28 2.28 6.27
CA ALA A 185 26.88 3.52 5.80
C ALA A 185 28.27 3.30 5.22
N ARG A 186 29.12 2.53 5.91
CA ARG A 186 30.45 2.18 5.41
C ARG A 186 30.39 1.43 4.08
N ARG A 187 29.44 0.52 3.92
CA ARG A 187 29.26 -0.27 2.67
C ARG A 187 28.73 0.55 1.50
N LEU A 188 27.87 1.53 1.75
CA LEU A 188 27.25 2.36 0.71
C LEU A 188 28.08 3.59 0.32
N SER A 189 28.96 4.06 1.21
CA SER A 189 29.81 5.25 0.98
C SER A 189 30.64 5.19 -0.33
N PRO A 190 31.13 4.03 -0.80
CA PRO A 190 31.84 3.96 -2.08
C PRO A 190 30.95 4.14 -3.32
N LEU A 191 29.63 3.97 -3.18
CA LEU A 191 28.67 3.93 -4.28
C LEU A 191 27.92 5.24 -4.49
N GLY A 192 27.98 6.17 -3.53
CA GLY A 192 27.20 7.41 -3.54
C GLY A 192 27.29 8.17 -2.22
N GLU A 193 26.57 9.29 -2.12
CA GLU A 193 26.58 10.11 -0.91
C GLU A 193 25.78 9.41 0.20
N VAL A 194 26.40 9.20 1.36
CA VAL A 194 25.75 8.62 2.54
C VAL A 194 25.65 9.65 3.65
N ARG A 195 24.46 9.82 4.22
CA ARG A 195 24.23 10.58 5.45
C ARG A 195 23.49 9.71 6.45
N SER A 196 24.13 9.34 7.54
CA SER A 196 23.51 8.53 8.60
C SER A 196 23.30 9.36 9.87
N ASN A 197 22.22 9.06 10.57
CA ASN A 197 22.07 9.33 11.99
C ASN A 197 21.58 8.03 12.66
N GLY A 198 21.66 7.93 13.99
CA GLY A 198 21.29 6.71 14.73
C GLY A 198 19.84 6.22 14.55
N PHE A 199 19.02 6.90 13.75
CA PHE A 199 17.64 6.55 13.44
C PHE A 199 17.37 6.34 11.93
N ALA A 200 18.23 6.78 11.03
CA ALA A 200 18.05 6.61 9.58
C ALA A 200 19.34 6.89 8.79
N LEU A 201 19.53 6.14 7.70
CA LEU A 201 20.59 6.31 6.70
C LEU A 201 19.98 6.80 5.39
N ARG A 202 20.42 7.96 4.90
CA ARG A 202 20.16 8.43 3.54
C ARG A 202 21.32 8.01 2.64
N PHE A 203 21.01 7.42 1.48
CA PHE A 203 21.95 7.09 0.44
C PHE A 203 21.48 7.69 -0.90
N THR A 204 22.35 8.45 -1.55
CA THR A 204 22.04 9.18 -2.78
C THR A 204 23.00 8.74 -3.89
N ILE A 205 22.44 8.19 -4.98
CA ILE A 205 23.13 7.88 -6.23
C ILE A 205 22.29 8.43 -7.38
N PRO A 206 22.62 9.62 -7.93
CA PRO A 206 21.77 10.27 -8.93
C PRO A 206 21.39 9.34 -10.09
N PRO A 207 20.11 9.30 -10.52
CA PRO A 207 18.98 10.15 -10.08
C PRO A 207 18.22 9.66 -8.83
N HIS A 208 18.71 8.65 -8.12
CA HIS A 208 17.98 7.95 -7.06
C HIS A 208 18.42 8.41 -5.65
N GLU A 209 17.45 8.49 -4.73
CA GLU A 209 17.70 8.70 -3.30
C GLU A 209 16.90 7.68 -2.49
N MET A 210 17.56 7.03 -1.52
CA MET A 210 16.96 6.08 -0.60
C MET A 210 17.15 6.52 0.84
N MET A 211 16.11 6.36 1.67
CA MET A 211 16.19 6.50 3.12
C MET A 211 15.96 5.12 3.75
N ILE A 212 16.81 4.71 4.67
CA ILE A 212 16.86 3.38 5.23
C ILE A 212 16.81 3.50 6.74
N PHE A 213 15.81 2.90 7.37
CA PHE A 213 15.63 2.94 8.82
C PHE A 213 16.18 1.66 9.45
N PRO A 214 16.44 1.61 10.76
CA PRO A 214 16.94 0.42 11.45
C PRO A 214 16.00 -0.79 11.27
N ASP A 215 14.72 -0.57 11.08
CA ASP A 215 13.72 -1.61 10.76
C ASP A 215 13.51 -1.83 9.25
N GLY A 216 14.29 -1.14 8.41
CA GLY A 216 14.25 -1.22 6.96
C GLY A 216 13.11 -0.45 6.27
N ARG A 217 12.27 0.30 6.99
CA ARG A 217 11.04 0.90 6.42
C ARG A 217 11.21 2.35 5.97
N ALA A 218 10.94 2.68 4.71
CA ALA A 218 10.80 4.07 4.26
C ALA A 218 9.36 4.35 3.85
N ILE A 219 8.73 5.40 4.40
CA ILE A 219 7.30 5.65 4.21
C ILE A 219 7.09 7.05 3.62
N ASN A 220 6.51 7.11 2.42
CA ASN A 220 5.93 8.35 1.91
C ASN A 220 4.67 8.68 2.73
N VAL A 221 4.68 9.84 3.40
CA VAL A 221 3.65 10.26 4.37
C VAL A 221 2.47 10.93 3.68
N ALA A 222 2.77 11.79 2.70
CA ALA A 222 1.83 12.59 1.95
C ALA A 222 2.54 13.11 0.70
N GLU A 223 1.79 13.27 -0.37
CA GLU A 223 2.31 13.81 -1.62
C GLU A 223 1.28 14.71 -2.26
N GLY A 224 1.78 15.70 -2.99
CA GLY A 224 0.95 16.63 -3.72
C GLY A 224 1.61 16.96 -5.04
N ILE A 225 0.78 17.30 -6.02
CA ILE A 225 1.27 17.73 -7.32
C ILE A 225 0.46 18.91 -7.80
N VAL A 226 1.15 19.85 -8.44
CA VAL A 226 0.52 20.92 -9.20
C VAL A 226 1.15 20.98 -10.58
N ARG A 227 0.32 20.93 -11.62
CA ARG A 227 0.78 21.25 -12.97
C ARG A 227 0.85 22.77 -13.07
N ALA A 228 2.05 23.30 -13.31
CA ALA A 228 2.34 24.72 -13.12
C ALA A 228 1.39 25.71 -13.84
N ARG A 229 0.83 25.33 -15.00
CA ARG A 229 -0.15 26.16 -15.73
C ARG A 229 -1.49 26.29 -15.01
N TYR A 230 -1.81 25.37 -14.11
CA TYR A 230 -3.06 25.31 -13.34
C TYR A 230 -2.89 25.77 -11.88
N ARG A 231 -1.76 26.40 -11.55
CA ARG A 231 -1.43 26.84 -10.18
C ARG A 231 -2.46 27.79 -9.54
N GLU A 232 -3.23 28.50 -10.35
CA GLU A 232 -4.25 29.47 -9.90
C GLU A 232 -5.69 28.95 -10.13
N SER A 233 -5.90 28.09 -11.12
CA SER A 233 -7.22 27.57 -11.49
C SER A 233 -7.07 26.30 -12.33
N LEU A 234 -7.88 25.29 -12.03
CA LEU A 234 -7.97 24.06 -12.82
C LEU A 234 -8.70 24.23 -14.16
N SER A 235 -9.55 25.25 -14.28
CA SER A 235 -10.35 25.51 -15.49
C SER A 235 -9.77 26.59 -16.40
N ALA A 236 -8.89 27.45 -15.89
CA ALA A 236 -8.29 28.55 -16.65
C ALA A 236 -6.75 28.49 -16.62
N PRO A 237 -6.12 27.68 -17.51
CA PRO A 237 -4.68 27.50 -17.51
C PRO A 237 -3.94 28.78 -17.93
N LYS A 238 -2.89 29.14 -17.20
CA LYS A 238 -1.99 30.27 -17.49
C LYS A 238 -0.55 29.81 -17.63
N PRO A 239 0.09 29.96 -18.80
CA PRO A 239 1.51 29.66 -18.99
C PRO A 239 2.42 30.41 -18.00
N LEU A 240 3.63 29.89 -17.81
CA LEU A 240 4.69 30.55 -17.06
C LEU A 240 5.58 31.34 -18.00
N GLU A 241 6.07 32.48 -17.52
CA GLU A 241 7.12 33.26 -18.17
C GLU A 241 8.50 32.79 -17.67
N PRO A 242 9.43 32.38 -18.55
CA PRO A 242 10.78 32.01 -18.14
C PRO A 242 11.49 33.13 -17.37
N GLY A 243 12.18 32.78 -16.28
CA GLY A 243 12.94 33.73 -15.44
C GLY A 243 12.10 34.51 -14.43
N ARG A 244 10.76 34.48 -14.53
CA ARG A 244 9.88 35.06 -13.51
C ARG A 244 9.67 34.09 -12.36
N VAL A 245 9.71 34.61 -11.13
CA VAL A 245 9.45 33.83 -9.91
C VAL A 245 7.95 33.77 -9.65
N TYR A 246 7.44 32.57 -9.37
CA TYR A 246 6.03 32.32 -9.04
C TYR A 246 5.92 31.57 -7.72
N ALA A 247 4.88 31.87 -6.95
CA ALA A 247 4.50 31.09 -5.77
C ALA A 247 3.59 29.92 -6.19
N PHE A 248 3.78 28.78 -5.53
CA PHE A 248 2.96 27.59 -5.72
C PHE A 248 2.46 27.12 -4.36
N THR A 249 1.16 26.88 -4.27
CA THR A 249 0.56 26.13 -3.15
C THR A 249 0.32 24.72 -3.64
N ILE A 250 0.96 23.74 -2.98
CA ILE A 250 0.80 22.32 -3.29
C ILE A 250 0.10 21.70 -2.09
N ASP A 251 -1.14 21.29 -2.29
CA ASP A 251 -1.88 20.53 -1.29
C ASP A 251 -1.35 19.09 -1.28
N LEU A 252 -0.85 18.65 -0.13
CA LEU A 252 -0.31 17.30 0.07
C LEU A 252 -1.41 16.27 0.37
N VAL A 253 -2.68 16.68 0.34
CA VAL A 253 -3.87 15.92 0.71
C VAL A 253 -3.83 15.55 2.20
N GLY A 254 -4.90 15.89 2.92
CA GLY A 254 -4.93 15.76 4.37
C GLY A 254 -4.63 14.33 4.85
N THR A 255 -3.62 14.19 5.72
CA THR A 255 -3.24 12.94 6.36
C THR A 255 -3.08 13.16 7.86
N SER A 256 -3.31 12.13 8.67
CA SER A 256 -3.10 12.17 10.13
C SER A 256 -2.18 11.03 10.54
N ASN A 257 -0.96 11.36 10.94
CA ASN A 257 0.06 10.40 11.33
C ASN A 257 0.61 10.73 12.72
N VAL A 258 0.81 9.70 13.54
CA VAL A 258 1.43 9.83 14.85
C VAL A 258 2.94 9.66 14.72
N PHE A 259 3.70 10.71 15.00
CA PHE A 259 5.16 10.67 15.03
C PHE A 259 5.64 10.61 16.48
N ARG A 260 6.41 9.56 16.83
CA ARG A 260 7.04 9.47 18.15
C ARG A 260 8.27 10.38 18.19
N ARG A 261 8.67 10.75 19.41
CA ARG A 261 9.92 11.48 19.65
C ARG A 261 11.09 10.76 18.95
N GLY A 262 11.81 11.48 18.09
CA GLY A 262 12.94 10.94 17.31
C GLY A 262 12.64 10.68 15.83
N HIS A 263 11.36 10.61 15.42
CA HIS A 263 11.00 10.55 14.00
C HIS A 263 11.41 11.84 13.27
N ARG A 264 11.72 11.74 11.98
CA ARG A 264 12.04 12.88 11.11
C ARG A 264 11.18 12.83 9.86
N ILE A 265 10.73 14.01 9.43
CA ILE A 265 9.96 14.20 8.21
C ILE A 265 10.91 14.80 7.15
N ARG A 266 10.91 14.23 5.94
CA ARG A 266 11.65 14.74 4.78
C ARG A 266 10.65 15.30 3.77
N LEU A 267 11.00 16.42 3.14
CA LEU A 267 10.31 16.95 1.97
C LEU A 267 11.18 16.70 0.75
N ASP A 268 10.65 15.95 -0.23
CA ASP A 268 11.26 15.75 -1.53
C ASP A 268 10.48 16.56 -2.58
N LEU A 269 11.17 17.39 -3.35
CA LEU A 269 10.58 18.20 -4.42
C LEU A 269 11.11 17.70 -5.75
N THR A 270 10.22 17.20 -6.60
CA THR A 270 10.53 16.68 -7.94
C THR A 270 9.70 17.39 -9.01
N SER A 271 10.27 17.55 -10.20
CA SER A 271 9.59 18.10 -11.37
C SER A 271 8.63 17.13 -12.06
N SER A 272 8.61 15.86 -11.64
CA SER A 272 7.75 14.82 -12.20
C SER A 272 7.56 13.68 -11.21
N HIS A 273 6.37 13.08 -11.21
CA HIS A 273 6.07 11.85 -10.50
C HIS A 273 5.37 10.84 -11.42
N PHE A 274 6.02 10.52 -12.54
CA PHE A 274 5.57 9.47 -13.46
C PHE A 274 5.96 8.08 -12.91
N PRO A 275 5.12 7.04 -13.02
CA PRO A 275 3.90 6.94 -13.83
C PRO A 275 2.61 7.42 -13.15
N GLN A 276 2.64 7.72 -11.86
CA GLN A 276 1.43 8.10 -11.12
C GLN A 276 0.76 9.35 -11.69
N PHE A 277 1.57 10.32 -12.15
CA PHE A 277 1.09 11.49 -12.87
C PHE A 277 1.73 11.60 -14.25
N ASP A 278 0.90 11.99 -15.21
CA ASP A 278 1.34 12.25 -16.57
C ASP A 278 2.48 13.27 -16.61
N ARG A 279 3.57 12.89 -17.29
CA ARG A 279 4.72 13.77 -17.55
C ARG A 279 4.24 15.06 -18.19
N ASN A 280 4.75 16.20 -17.73
CA ASN A 280 4.54 17.48 -18.40
C ASN A 280 5.55 17.64 -19.54
N PRO A 281 5.12 17.71 -20.81
CA PRO A 281 6.04 17.91 -21.94
C PRO A 281 6.69 19.31 -21.97
N ASN A 282 6.21 20.26 -21.16
CA ASN A 282 6.65 21.65 -21.11
C ASN A 282 6.56 22.41 -22.45
N THR A 283 5.70 21.97 -23.37
CA THR A 283 5.45 22.62 -24.65
C THR A 283 4.27 23.59 -24.61
N GLY A 284 3.36 23.43 -23.64
CA GLY A 284 2.10 24.15 -23.56
C GLY A 284 0.98 23.58 -24.44
N GLU A 285 1.31 22.63 -25.32
CA GLU A 285 0.37 21.92 -26.17
C GLU A 285 -0.61 21.07 -25.32
N PRO A 286 -1.82 20.78 -25.82
CA PRO A 286 -2.71 19.82 -25.18
C PRO A 286 -2.01 18.47 -24.94
N PHE A 287 -2.32 17.84 -23.82
CA PHE A 287 -1.70 16.56 -23.48
C PHE A 287 -2.08 15.49 -24.50
N GLY A 288 -1.12 14.65 -24.90
CA GLY A 288 -1.33 13.54 -25.84
C GLY A 288 -1.40 13.92 -27.32
N THR A 289 -1.33 15.20 -27.69
CA THR A 289 -1.44 15.62 -29.11
C THR A 289 -0.10 15.72 -29.83
N SER A 290 1.01 15.50 -29.13
CA SER A 290 2.37 15.70 -29.65
C SER A 290 3.38 14.93 -28.81
N ALA A 291 4.39 14.35 -29.46
CA ALA A 291 5.50 13.67 -28.80
C ALA A 291 6.65 14.63 -28.42
N LYS A 292 6.54 15.93 -28.75
CA LYS A 292 7.58 16.91 -28.46
C LYS A 292 7.68 17.16 -26.96
N VAL A 293 8.90 17.13 -26.43
CA VAL A 293 9.20 17.46 -25.04
C VAL A 293 10.24 18.57 -24.99
N ARG A 294 10.15 19.42 -23.98
CA ARG A 294 11.13 20.48 -23.69
C ARG A 294 11.65 20.28 -22.25
N PRO A 295 12.98 20.21 -22.04
CA PRO A 295 13.54 20.24 -20.69
C PRO A 295 13.16 21.55 -19.99
N ALA A 296 12.78 21.45 -18.73
CA ALA A 296 12.51 22.60 -17.86
C ALA A 296 13.48 22.57 -16.68
N ASN A 297 14.29 23.61 -16.54
CA ASN A 297 15.13 23.81 -15.36
C ASN A 297 14.34 24.59 -14.33
N GLN A 298 14.22 24.03 -13.13
CA GLN A 298 13.45 24.62 -12.04
C GLN A 298 14.40 24.98 -10.91
N THR A 299 14.14 26.13 -10.29
CA THR A 299 14.88 26.59 -9.11
C THR A 299 13.87 26.85 -8.02
N VAL A 300 14.01 26.16 -6.90
CA VAL A 300 13.19 26.38 -5.71
C VAL A 300 13.90 27.43 -4.86
N TYR A 301 13.23 28.54 -4.59
CA TYR A 301 13.78 29.61 -3.77
C TYR A 301 13.38 29.43 -2.31
N HIS A 302 14.35 29.55 -1.40
CA HIS A 302 14.12 29.55 0.04
C HIS A 302 14.97 30.64 0.68
N SER A 303 14.55 31.88 0.49
CA SER A 303 15.25 33.08 0.98
C SER A 303 14.29 33.99 1.74
N ARG A 304 14.79 35.04 2.39
CA ARG A 304 13.90 36.04 3.03
C ARG A 304 13.02 36.78 2.04
N GLN A 305 13.50 37.02 0.82
CA GLN A 305 12.75 37.69 -0.23
C GLN A 305 11.70 36.76 -0.88
N TYR A 306 12.04 35.47 -0.98
CA TYR A 306 11.18 34.41 -1.54
C TYR A 306 11.12 33.25 -0.55
N PRO A 307 10.31 33.37 0.51
CA PRO A 307 10.18 32.31 1.51
C PRO A 307 9.42 31.12 0.92
N SER A 308 9.86 29.92 1.31
CA SER A 308 9.14 28.66 1.05
C SER A 308 9.02 27.91 2.37
N HIS A 309 7.87 27.32 2.64
CA HIS A 309 7.64 26.58 3.88
C HIS A 309 6.74 25.36 3.64
N ILE A 310 6.69 24.49 4.64
CA ILE A 310 5.72 23.41 4.74
C ILE A 310 4.88 23.68 5.99
N GLU A 311 3.56 23.56 5.87
CA GLU A 311 2.65 23.68 7.01
C GLU A 311 2.38 22.29 7.58
N LEU A 312 2.69 22.10 8.85
CA LEU A 312 2.52 20.83 9.57
C LEU A 312 1.62 21.07 10.78
N PRO A 313 0.29 20.87 10.66
CA PRO A 313 -0.62 20.96 11.79
C PRO A 313 -0.29 19.85 12.80
N VAL A 314 -0.03 20.23 14.05
CA VAL A 314 0.18 19.29 15.15
C VAL A 314 -1.09 19.25 15.99
N VAL A 315 -1.73 18.09 16.08
CA VAL A 315 -2.82 17.85 17.03
C VAL A 315 -2.20 17.28 18.30
N GLU A 316 -2.35 18.00 19.42
CA GLU A 316 -1.91 17.47 20.72
C GLU A 316 -2.74 16.24 21.08
N ALA A 317 -2.07 15.19 21.58
CA ALA A 317 -2.77 14.01 22.08
C ALA A 317 -3.67 14.44 23.25
N ALA A 318 -4.94 13.99 23.24
CA ALA A 318 -5.83 14.21 24.37
C ALA A 318 -5.19 13.62 25.65
N PRO A 319 -5.25 14.35 26.78
CA PRO A 319 -4.56 13.99 28.02
C PRO A 319 -5.00 12.65 28.62
#